data_AF-A0A1S1J6Y4-F1
#
_entry.id   AF-A0A1S1J6Y4-F1
#
_cell.length_a   1.000
_cell.length_b   1.000
_cell.length_c   1.000
_cell.angle_alpha   90.00
_cell.angle_beta   90.00
_cell.angle_gamma   90.00
#
_symmetry.space_group_name_H-M   'P 1'
#
loop_
_entity.id
_entity.type
_entity.pdbx_description
1 polymer ?
#
loop_
_entity_poly.entity_id
_entity_poly.type
_entity_poly.pdbx_seq_one_letter_code
_entity_poly.pdbx_strand_id
1 'polypeptide(L)'
;MKKNYIFLLLLVLTVFFSNVAVSQTSLGSCSSFISNLKKGLTVSAGRKESNNVLLQIADSKSFSGKINYKESSISSEYLIGEIKNVSGSSFYLKVMEKSLEGHIILKKTNEAYKYSSDVHGNAYVSKVDINSLICVDYATLSQKEAKTAKNSSATINADLLKLESFPGGIGCVLLDFDGHTMPAGSLWNNGGAIYALPSGMSDAFILQAFEVVAEDYRPFNLNITTNEAVFNTYPKTKRKRVVITPTDTASPGEGGVAFIGSFTWDNDVPAWCFNVNTGKAAGETASHEIGHLFSLKHDGRTSPSEGYFSGLNGTSWGPIMGTSFVRPVSHWSKGEYNNANNTEDDVAIISDKSWGIGYRTDDYGNNTASAFNLTLSSKGEIIKRDGVIEKESDKDFFSFTTSGGDVSIEANTVSRWGTGNLHILIQLYNSAGVEIGQYWDSDPYNLDGFMFANLLAGKYFISISGVGAGDKTNGGYSAYGSIGSYSISGTIPNTNLNTLSFDKNLNFVIYPNPSNKIITIKSDHDATLNLITILGKTITTFKVKANVEDILNVENLSSGIYFLSEMHEGKLITYKFVRK
;
A
#
# COMPACT_ATOMS: atom_id res chain seq x y z
N MET A 1 -46.04 36.54 38.85
CA MET A 1 -44.99 37.58 38.86
C MET A 1 -43.65 36.93 38.57
N LYS A 2 -43.05 37.33 37.44
CA LYS A 2 -41.64 37.23 36.99
C LYS A 2 -40.63 36.54 37.94
N LYS A 3 -39.95 35.48 37.46
CA LYS A 3 -38.57 35.54 36.92
C LYS A 3 -38.05 34.14 36.54
N ASN A 4 -37.75 33.99 35.25
CA ASN A 4 -36.96 32.91 34.64
C ASN A 4 -35.49 33.09 35.00
N TYR A 5 -34.77 32.01 35.33
CA TYR A 5 -33.33 31.88 35.03
C TYR A 5 -32.99 30.39 34.81
N ILE A 6 -32.97 29.99 33.54
CA ILE A 6 -32.22 28.82 33.07
C ILE A 6 -30.80 29.34 32.81
N PHE A 7 -29.83 28.88 33.60
CA PHE A 7 -28.42 29.17 33.39
C PHE A 7 -27.85 28.10 32.45
N LEU A 8 -27.80 28.43 31.15
CA LEU A 8 -27.10 27.64 30.15
C LEU A 8 -25.61 28.03 30.21
N LEU A 9 -24.78 27.16 30.79
CA LEU A 9 -23.33 27.34 30.83
C LEU A 9 -22.76 26.97 29.45
N LEU A 10 -22.68 27.95 28.54
CA LEU A 10 -21.94 27.80 27.28
C LEU A 10 -20.45 27.92 27.61
N LEU A 11 -19.75 26.78 27.67
CA LEU A 11 -18.30 26.74 27.73
C LEU A 11 -17.76 27.07 26.32
N VAL A 12 -17.47 28.35 26.07
CA VAL A 12 -16.72 28.78 24.88
C VAL A 12 -15.26 28.37 25.11
N LEU A 13 -14.87 27.23 24.55
CA LEU A 13 -13.48 26.80 24.46
C LEU A 13 -12.80 27.66 23.40
N THR A 14 -12.27 28.84 23.79
CA THR A 14 -11.33 29.58 22.96
C THR A 14 -10.03 28.79 22.88
N VAL A 15 -9.84 28.05 21.79
CA VAL A 15 -8.55 27.48 21.41
C VAL A 15 -7.62 28.67 21.12
N PHE A 16 -6.76 28.98 22.08
CA PHE A 16 -5.61 29.84 21.83
C PHE A 16 -4.66 29.08 20.90
N PHE A 17 -4.74 29.34 19.60
CA PHE A 17 -3.61 29.10 18.72
C PHE A 17 -2.50 30.04 19.17
N SER A 18 -1.56 29.52 19.96
CA SER A 18 -0.26 30.15 20.11
C SER A 18 0.45 30.07 18.76
N ASN A 19 0.21 31.06 17.90
CA ASN A 19 1.11 31.37 16.81
C ASN A 19 2.44 31.75 17.45
N VAL A 20 3.35 30.79 17.53
CA VAL A 20 4.77 31.11 17.73
C VAL A 20 5.14 31.96 16.54
N ALA A 21 5.20 33.28 16.72
CA ALA A 21 5.65 34.19 15.69
C ALA A 21 7.11 33.82 15.37
N VAL A 22 7.31 33.09 14.27
CA VAL A 22 8.65 32.86 13.74
C VAL A 22 9.23 34.24 13.46
N SER A 23 10.37 34.55 14.08
CA SER A 23 11.06 35.83 13.88
C SER A 23 11.38 35.98 12.39
N GLN A 24 10.58 36.79 11.70
CA GLN A 24 10.73 37.09 10.28
C GLN A 24 11.36 38.46 10.09
N THR A 25 12.31 38.57 9.17
CA THR A 25 12.93 39.84 8.77
C THR A 25 12.21 40.37 7.54
N SER A 26 11.75 41.63 7.59
CA SER A 26 11.16 42.28 6.42
C SER A 26 12.23 42.62 5.38
N LEU A 27 11.92 42.38 4.11
CA LEU A 27 12.73 42.73 2.95
C LEU A 27 12.11 43.89 2.14
N GLY A 28 11.08 44.55 2.69
CA GLY A 28 10.26 45.55 2.00
C GLY A 28 9.16 44.93 1.14
N SER A 29 8.69 45.65 0.12
CA SER A 29 7.76 45.10 -0.89
C SER A 29 8.51 44.26 -1.93
N CYS A 30 7.85 43.26 -2.54
CA CYS A 30 8.41 42.49 -3.65
C CYS A 30 8.87 43.40 -4.80
N SER A 31 8.12 44.46 -5.10
CA SER A 31 8.47 45.46 -6.11
C SER A 31 9.75 46.23 -5.78
N SER A 32 9.93 46.67 -4.54
CA SER A 32 11.20 47.28 -4.09
C SER A 32 12.33 46.27 -4.07
N PHE A 33 12.05 45.03 -3.67
CA PHE A 33 13.04 43.96 -3.58
C PHE A 33 13.61 43.59 -4.95
N ILE A 34 12.77 43.33 -5.95
CA ILE A 34 13.23 43.02 -7.32
C ILE A 34 13.99 44.19 -7.94
N SER A 35 13.57 45.44 -7.69
CA SER A 35 14.30 46.63 -8.17
C SER A 35 15.70 46.69 -7.57
N ASN A 36 15.84 46.48 -6.27
CA ASN A 36 17.12 46.48 -5.57
C ASN A 36 18.00 45.29 -6.01
N LEU A 37 17.41 44.11 -6.16
CA LEU A 37 18.09 42.91 -6.66
C LEU A 37 18.69 43.16 -8.05
N LYS A 38 17.89 43.67 -8.99
CA LYS A 38 18.34 43.96 -10.36
C LYS A 38 19.44 45.01 -10.40
N LYS A 39 19.31 46.10 -9.62
CA LYS A 39 20.38 47.11 -9.48
C LYS A 39 21.68 46.47 -8.97
N GLY A 40 21.60 45.61 -7.96
CA GLY A 40 22.74 44.86 -7.44
C GLY A 40 23.42 44.01 -8.51
N LEU A 41 22.64 43.28 -9.31
CA LEU A 41 23.14 42.45 -10.39
C LEU A 41 23.81 43.26 -11.51
N THR A 42 23.26 44.43 -11.88
CA THR A 42 23.89 45.33 -12.88
C THR A 42 25.23 45.89 -12.38
N VAL A 43 25.32 46.29 -11.11
CA VAL A 43 26.57 46.78 -10.51
C VAL A 43 27.63 45.68 -10.49
N SER A 44 27.26 44.46 -10.11
CA SER A 44 28.16 43.29 -10.12
C SER A 44 28.66 42.97 -11.53
N ALA A 45 27.80 43.05 -12.55
CA ALA A 45 28.20 42.85 -13.95
C ALA A 45 29.26 43.86 -14.41
N GLY A 46 29.12 45.13 -14.04
CA GLY A 46 30.10 46.18 -14.36
C GLY A 46 31.48 45.98 -13.72
N ARG A 47 31.58 45.17 -12.66
CA ARG A 47 32.83 44.89 -11.92
C ARG A 47 33.52 43.57 -12.30
N LYS A 48 33.11 42.91 -13.40
CA LYS A 48 33.49 41.52 -13.76
C LYS A 48 33.10 40.48 -12.69
N GLU A 49 32.12 40.81 -11.85
CA GLU A 49 31.55 39.96 -10.80
C GLU A 49 30.12 39.51 -11.19
N SER A 50 29.88 39.28 -12.48
CA SER A 50 28.52 39.14 -13.07
C SER A 50 27.64 38.05 -12.47
N ASN A 51 28.22 37.12 -11.70
CA ASN A 51 27.53 35.97 -11.12
C ASN A 51 27.37 36.09 -9.60
N ASN A 52 27.40 37.31 -9.04
CA ASN A 52 27.30 37.51 -7.59
C ASN A 52 25.97 38.14 -7.19
N VAL A 53 25.37 37.62 -6.12
CA VAL A 53 24.16 38.18 -5.49
C VAL A 53 24.36 38.28 -3.98
N LEU A 54 23.82 39.34 -3.37
CA LEU A 54 23.73 39.46 -1.91
C LEU A 54 22.34 39.01 -1.46
N LEU A 55 22.30 38.03 -0.58
CA LEU A 55 21.09 37.41 -0.06
C LEU A 55 20.91 37.82 1.39
N GLN A 56 20.04 38.81 1.63
CA GLN A 56 19.77 39.31 2.98
C GLN A 56 19.00 38.27 3.81
N ILE A 57 19.41 38.04 5.05
CA ILE A 57 18.79 37.07 5.98
C ILE A 57 18.33 37.69 7.30
N ALA A 58 18.87 38.85 7.66
CA ALA A 58 18.48 39.67 8.80
C ALA A 58 18.95 41.12 8.59
N ASP A 59 18.60 42.03 9.51
CA ASP A 59 19.13 43.39 9.51
C ASP A 59 20.67 43.35 9.50
N SER A 60 21.27 43.98 8.48
CA SER A 60 22.72 44.04 8.26
C SER A 60 23.43 42.68 8.12
N LYS A 61 22.71 41.56 7.92
CA LYS A 61 23.30 40.24 7.64
C LYS A 61 22.89 39.73 6.26
N SER A 62 23.87 39.32 5.48
CA SER A 62 23.67 38.76 4.14
C SER A 62 24.70 37.69 3.82
N PHE A 63 24.29 36.70 3.04
CA PHE A 63 25.22 35.79 2.37
C PHE A 63 25.60 36.32 0.98
N SER A 64 26.83 36.02 0.55
CA SER A 64 27.22 36.24 -0.84
C SER A 64 26.96 34.95 -1.63
N GLY A 65 25.97 34.98 -2.51
CA GLY A 65 25.66 33.91 -3.44
C GLY A 65 26.48 34.00 -4.72
N LYS A 66 26.88 32.85 -5.25
CA LYS A 66 27.35 32.66 -6.62
C LYS A 66 26.20 32.08 -7.43
N ILE A 67 25.77 32.83 -8.44
CA ILE A 67 24.71 32.48 -9.38
C ILE A 67 25.26 31.50 -10.40
N ASN A 68 24.62 30.34 -10.51
CA ASN A 68 24.94 29.31 -11.49
C ASN A 68 23.89 29.24 -12.60
N TYR A 69 22.65 29.60 -12.29
CA TYR A 69 21.56 29.71 -13.25
C TYR A 69 20.76 30.99 -13.03
N LYS A 70 20.33 31.60 -14.13
CA LYS A 70 19.61 32.87 -14.13
C LYS A 70 18.63 32.93 -15.28
N GLU A 71 17.38 33.25 -14.96
CA GLU A 71 16.38 33.73 -15.91
C GLU A 71 15.87 35.10 -15.46
N SER A 72 15.80 36.04 -16.41
CA SER A 72 15.37 37.40 -16.16
C SER A 72 14.32 37.83 -17.17
N SER A 73 13.30 38.54 -16.70
CA SER A 73 12.40 39.31 -17.55
C SER A 73 12.35 40.76 -17.09
N ILE A 74 11.41 41.57 -17.58
CA ILE A 74 11.19 42.92 -17.05
C ILE A 74 10.64 42.86 -15.62
N SER A 75 9.67 41.98 -15.36
CA SER A 75 8.90 41.92 -14.11
C SER A 75 9.27 40.73 -13.20
N SER A 76 10.18 39.86 -13.63
CA SER A 76 10.65 38.71 -12.83
C SER A 76 12.17 38.56 -12.82
N GLU A 77 12.67 37.91 -11.78
CA GLU A 77 14.04 37.40 -11.66
C GLU A 77 13.99 36.01 -11.02
N TYR A 78 14.65 35.03 -11.63
CA TYR A 78 14.81 33.68 -11.11
C TYR A 78 16.29 33.32 -11.08
N LEU A 79 16.82 33.09 -9.88
CA LEU A 79 18.24 32.88 -9.61
C LEU A 79 18.41 31.57 -8.84
N ILE A 80 19.40 30.78 -9.22
CA ILE A 80 19.79 29.55 -8.51
C ILE A 80 21.30 29.52 -8.39
N GLY A 81 21.81 29.02 -7.27
CA GLY A 81 23.24 28.87 -7.09
C GLY A 81 23.63 28.36 -5.72
N GLU A 82 24.82 28.76 -5.29
CA GLU A 82 25.45 28.33 -4.04
C GLU A 82 25.95 29.52 -3.22
N ILE A 83 26.12 29.36 -1.92
CA ILE A 83 26.77 30.36 -1.08
C ILE A 83 28.28 30.26 -1.25
N LYS A 84 28.93 31.38 -1.56
CA LYS A 84 30.37 31.42 -1.81
C LYS A 84 31.15 30.88 -0.62
N ASN A 85 32.13 30.02 -0.92
CA ASN A 85 33.02 29.40 0.06
C ASN A 85 32.30 28.54 1.11
N VAL A 86 31.03 28.15 0.87
CA VAL A 86 30.28 27.24 1.73
C VAL A 86 29.90 26.00 0.93
N SER A 87 30.73 24.96 1.05
CA SER A 87 30.50 23.67 0.40
C SER A 87 29.21 23.01 0.93
N GLY A 88 28.42 22.43 0.03
CA GLY A 88 27.13 21.82 0.35
C GLY A 88 26.02 22.84 0.63
N SER A 89 26.19 24.09 0.18
CA SER A 89 25.14 25.11 0.23
C SER A 89 24.41 25.24 -1.10
N SER A 90 23.15 25.64 -1.03
CA SER A 90 22.35 26.01 -2.19
C SER A 90 21.49 27.23 -1.87
N PHE A 91 21.08 27.95 -2.90
CA PHE A 91 20.00 28.91 -2.80
C PHE A 91 19.18 28.94 -4.09
N TYR A 92 17.92 29.34 -3.98
CA TYR A 92 17.19 29.91 -5.10
C TYR A 92 16.36 31.10 -4.66
N LEU A 93 16.08 31.97 -5.62
CA LEU A 93 15.16 33.09 -5.48
C LEU A 93 14.33 33.20 -6.76
N LYS A 94 13.01 33.19 -6.61
CA LYS A 94 12.03 33.55 -7.64
C LYS A 94 11.26 34.76 -7.14
N VAL A 95 11.43 35.89 -7.81
CA VAL A 95 10.73 37.12 -7.46
C VAL A 95 9.97 37.66 -8.66
N MET A 96 8.74 38.10 -8.40
CA MET A 96 7.87 38.85 -9.31
C MET A 96 7.38 40.12 -8.59
N GLU A 97 6.63 40.99 -9.27
CA GLU A 97 6.16 42.26 -8.70
C GLU A 97 5.42 42.13 -7.36
N LYS A 98 4.71 41.02 -7.15
CA LYS A 98 3.88 40.75 -5.97
C LYS A 98 4.19 39.44 -5.26
N SER A 99 5.17 38.66 -5.71
CA SER A 99 5.52 37.40 -5.08
C SER A 99 7.02 37.25 -4.90
N LEU A 100 7.41 36.66 -3.77
CA LEU A 100 8.76 36.22 -3.49
C LEU A 100 8.71 34.78 -2.96
N GLU A 101 9.54 33.93 -3.54
CA GLU A 101 9.73 32.56 -3.12
C GLU A 101 11.22 32.22 -3.22
N GLY A 102 11.74 31.46 -2.26
CA GLY A 102 13.13 31.04 -2.31
C GLY A 102 13.60 30.40 -1.02
N HIS A 103 14.81 29.88 -1.04
CA HIS A 103 15.50 29.45 0.16
C HIS A 103 17.01 29.62 0.06
N ILE A 104 17.66 29.52 1.22
CA ILE A 104 19.06 29.17 1.37
C ILE A 104 19.12 27.90 2.21
N ILE A 105 19.91 26.92 1.77
CA ILE A 105 20.16 25.67 2.49
C ILE A 105 21.66 25.59 2.78
N LEU A 106 22.01 25.31 4.03
CA LEU A 106 23.38 25.11 4.51
C LEU A 106 23.46 23.72 5.17
N LYS A 107 23.65 22.67 4.36
CA LYS A 107 23.59 21.27 4.83
C LYS A 107 24.53 20.99 6.00
N LYS A 108 25.81 21.42 5.89
CA LYS A 108 26.85 21.15 6.91
C LYS A 108 26.55 21.70 8.30
N THR A 109 25.76 22.76 8.39
CA THR A 109 25.40 23.42 9.65
C THR A 109 23.95 23.14 10.04
N ASN A 110 23.22 22.33 9.28
CA ASN A 110 21.80 22.06 9.48
C ASN A 110 20.95 23.34 9.56
N GLU A 111 21.28 24.36 8.76
CA GLU A 111 20.59 25.65 8.76
C GLU A 111 19.87 25.90 7.43
N ALA A 112 18.67 26.49 7.51
CA ALA A 112 17.94 26.94 6.36
C ALA A 112 17.25 28.29 6.58
N TYR A 113 17.07 29.04 5.49
CA TYR A 113 16.35 30.30 5.46
C TYR A 113 15.32 30.26 4.34
N LYS A 114 14.07 30.63 4.64
CA LYS A 114 12.97 30.67 3.66
C LYS A 114 12.64 32.10 3.30
N TYR A 115 12.63 32.40 2.01
CA TYR A 115 12.12 33.65 1.43
C TYR A 115 10.67 33.47 1.02
N SER A 116 9.82 34.42 1.40
CA SER A 116 8.38 34.35 1.13
C SER A 116 7.78 35.74 0.97
N SER A 117 6.55 35.81 0.47
CA SER A 117 5.74 37.03 0.48
C SER A 117 4.34 36.78 1.00
N ASP A 118 3.73 37.79 1.62
CA ASP A 118 2.31 37.75 1.96
C ASP A 118 1.41 38.10 0.76
N VAL A 119 0.10 38.01 0.97
CA VAL A 119 -0.93 38.32 -0.04
C VAL A 119 -0.92 39.77 -0.51
N HIS A 120 -0.28 40.68 0.21
CA HIS A 120 -0.13 42.09 -0.14
C HIS A 120 1.18 42.37 -0.90
N GLY A 121 2.03 41.35 -1.10
CA GLY A 121 3.32 41.49 -1.76
C GLY A 121 4.41 42.08 -0.85
N ASN A 122 4.27 41.99 0.47
CA ASN A 122 5.38 42.26 1.38
C ASN A 122 6.29 41.03 1.44
N ALA A 123 7.60 41.24 1.32
CA ALA A 123 8.62 40.20 1.27
C ALA A 123 9.27 40.00 2.64
N TYR A 124 9.54 38.73 2.97
CA TYR A 124 10.13 38.31 4.24
C TYR A 124 11.18 37.22 4.04
N VAL A 125 12.09 37.13 5.01
CA VAL A 125 13.00 35.98 5.19
C VAL A 125 12.97 35.52 6.65
N SER A 126 12.93 34.21 6.83
CA SER A 126 12.88 33.58 8.17
C SER A 126 13.84 32.40 8.23
N LYS A 127 14.53 32.22 9.36
CA LYS A 127 15.25 30.97 9.65
C LYS A 127 14.22 29.86 9.90
N VAL A 128 14.41 28.70 9.27
CA VAL A 128 13.52 27.54 9.38
C VAL A 128 14.32 26.28 9.65
N ASP A 129 13.64 25.23 10.11
CA ASP A 129 14.21 23.88 10.10
C ASP A 129 14.51 23.47 8.65
N ILE A 130 15.71 22.95 8.38
CA ILE A 130 16.08 22.48 7.04
C ILE A 130 15.15 21.37 6.56
N ASN A 131 14.68 20.50 7.46
CA ASN A 131 13.76 19.40 7.18
C ASN A 131 12.34 19.87 6.85
N SER A 132 12.08 21.19 6.90
CA SER A 132 10.84 21.78 6.36
C SER A 132 10.94 22.16 4.89
N LEU A 133 12.14 22.10 4.30
CA LEU A 133 12.40 22.48 2.91
C LEU A 133 12.92 21.31 2.07
N ILE A 134 13.85 20.54 2.61
CA ILE A 134 14.49 19.40 1.95
C ILE A 134 14.83 18.34 2.99
N CYS A 135 14.73 17.06 2.64
CA CYS A 135 15.32 16.01 3.48
C CYS A 135 16.86 16.00 3.31
N VAL A 136 17.57 15.58 4.36
CA VAL A 136 19.05 15.56 4.38
C VAL A 136 19.56 14.37 5.18
N ASP A 137 20.72 13.85 4.80
CA ASP A 137 21.44 12.79 5.53
C ASP A 137 20.75 11.40 5.57
N TYR A 138 19.94 11.06 4.55
CA TYR A 138 19.31 9.74 4.48
C TYR A 138 20.34 8.61 4.36
N ALA A 139 20.08 7.50 5.06
CA ALA A 139 21.02 6.40 5.18
C ALA A 139 21.32 5.72 3.83
N THR A 140 22.61 5.53 3.56
CA THR A 140 23.08 4.67 2.47
C THR A 140 23.28 3.25 2.98
N LEU A 141 22.95 2.25 2.16
CA LEU A 141 23.41 0.90 2.43
C LEU A 141 24.93 0.85 2.30
N SER A 142 25.63 0.50 3.39
CA SER A 142 27.10 0.42 3.39
C SER A 142 27.59 -0.54 2.30
N GLN A 143 28.57 -0.11 1.49
CA GLN A 143 29.12 -0.88 0.37
C GLN A 143 29.78 -2.22 0.76
N LYS A 144 29.86 -2.55 2.06
CA LYS A 144 30.54 -3.76 2.57
C LYS A 144 29.79 -5.08 2.37
N GLU A 145 28.51 -5.04 2.02
CA GLU A 145 27.72 -6.26 1.75
C GLU A 145 27.47 -6.52 0.26
N ALA A 146 27.91 -5.62 -0.62
CA ALA A 146 27.86 -5.83 -2.06
C ALA A 146 29.00 -6.77 -2.51
N LYS A 147 28.78 -8.08 -2.46
CA LYS A 147 29.55 -9.01 -3.31
C LYS A 147 29.26 -8.64 -4.76
N THR A 148 30.18 -7.87 -5.33
CA THR A 148 30.49 -7.65 -6.75
C THR A 148 29.61 -8.44 -7.73
N ALA A 149 28.44 -7.92 -8.06
CA ALA A 149 27.89 -8.06 -9.39
C ALA A 149 28.38 -6.86 -10.18
N LYS A 150 29.35 -7.07 -11.08
CA LYS A 150 29.61 -6.11 -12.16
C LYS A 150 28.32 -6.05 -12.98
N ASN A 151 27.49 -5.04 -12.75
CA ASN A 151 26.30 -4.83 -13.57
C ASN A 151 26.76 -4.45 -14.98
N SER A 152 26.76 -5.44 -15.86
CA SER A 152 26.68 -5.20 -17.29
C SER A 152 25.44 -4.36 -17.54
N SER A 153 25.55 -3.38 -18.44
CA SER A 153 24.46 -2.58 -19.02
C SER A 153 23.46 -3.48 -19.78
N ALA A 154 22.79 -4.39 -19.09
CA ALA A 154 21.69 -5.15 -19.63
C ALA A 154 20.53 -4.17 -19.80
N THR A 155 20.01 -4.08 -21.03
CA THR A 155 18.79 -3.33 -21.33
C THR A 155 17.66 -3.85 -20.44
N ILE A 156 16.98 -2.95 -19.74
CA ILE A 156 15.80 -3.28 -18.91
C ILE A 156 14.76 -3.95 -19.80
N ASN A 157 14.14 -5.03 -19.33
CA ASN A 157 13.02 -5.63 -20.05
C ASN A 157 11.90 -4.60 -20.25
N ALA A 158 11.47 -4.42 -21.50
CA ALA A 158 10.50 -3.39 -21.88
C ALA A 158 9.14 -3.53 -21.18
N ASP A 159 8.77 -4.73 -20.69
CA ASP A 159 7.54 -4.92 -19.93
C ASP A 159 7.64 -4.34 -18.51
N LEU A 160 8.86 -4.26 -17.95
CA LEU A 160 9.10 -3.61 -16.66
C LEU A 160 9.05 -2.08 -16.75
N LEU A 161 9.02 -1.51 -17.95
CA LEU A 161 8.81 -0.07 -18.20
C LEU A 161 7.33 0.25 -18.52
N LYS A 162 6.43 -0.69 -18.21
CA LYS A 162 4.99 -0.57 -18.50
C LYS A 162 4.11 -0.94 -17.30
N LEU A 163 4.68 -1.02 -16.10
CA LEU A 163 3.97 -1.41 -14.91
C LEU A 163 3.10 -0.25 -14.40
N GLU A 164 1.94 -0.58 -13.83
CA GLU A 164 1.03 0.35 -13.16
C GLU A 164 0.41 -0.34 -11.95
N SER A 165 0.43 0.32 -10.78
CA SER A 165 -0.16 -0.23 -9.56
C SER A 165 -1.65 0.07 -9.45
N PHE A 166 -2.11 1.16 -10.06
CA PHE A 166 -3.50 1.61 -10.02
C PHE A 166 -3.84 2.51 -11.22
N PRO A 167 -4.00 1.94 -12.43
CA PRO A 167 -4.38 2.69 -13.62
C PRO A 167 -5.62 3.54 -13.38
N GLY A 168 -5.54 4.83 -13.72
CA GLY A 168 -6.63 5.78 -13.53
C GLY A 168 -6.75 6.39 -12.13
N GLY A 169 -5.75 6.18 -11.25
CA GLY A 169 -5.62 6.92 -9.99
C GLY A 169 -5.65 8.45 -10.20
N ILE A 170 -5.89 9.22 -9.13
CA ILE A 170 -6.00 10.69 -9.24
C ILE A 170 -4.62 11.34 -9.35
N GLY A 171 -3.64 10.80 -8.64
CA GLY A 171 -2.23 11.17 -8.77
C GLY A 171 -1.42 10.07 -9.45
N CYS A 172 -0.22 10.43 -9.93
CA CYS A 172 0.72 9.50 -10.55
C CYS A 172 2.16 9.71 -10.05
N VAL A 173 2.87 8.64 -9.73
CA VAL A 173 4.32 8.69 -9.51
C VAL A 173 5.01 7.77 -10.51
N LEU A 174 5.96 8.32 -11.25
CA LEU A 174 6.85 7.55 -12.11
C LEU A 174 8.07 7.10 -11.31
N LEU A 175 8.34 5.79 -11.30
CA LEU A 175 9.62 5.21 -10.92
C LEU A 175 10.48 5.08 -12.18
N ASP A 176 11.46 5.97 -12.31
CA ASP A 176 12.34 6.07 -13.47
C ASP A 176 13.62 5.28 -13.21
N PHE A 177 13.77 4.14 -13.90
CA PHE A 177 14.92 3.23 -13.79
C PHE A 177 15.85 3.29 -15.00
N ASP A 178 15.40 3.87 -16.13
CA ASP A 178 16.10 3.87 -17.41
C ASP A 178 16.95 5.14 -17.64
N GLY A 179 16.93 6.06 -16.68
CA GLY A 179 17.83 7.20 -16.61
C GLY A 179 17.14 8.49 -16.99
N HIS A 180 17.67 9.60 -16.49
CA HIS A 180 16.97 10.88 -16.56
C HIS A 180 17.91 12.01 -16.96
N THR A 181 17.50 12.80 -17.96
CA THR A 181 18.17 14.07 -18.27
C THR A 181 17.36 15.22 -17.72
N MET A 182 17.87 15.82 -16.65
CA MET A 182 17.29 17.01 -16.06
C MET A 182 18.08 18.24 -16.52
N PRO A 183 17.47 19.17 -17.27
CA PRO A 183 18.16 20.36 -17.77
C PRO A 183 18.55 21.31 -16.64
N ALA A 184 19.43 22.26 -16.96
CA ALA A 184 19.76 23.37 -16.06
C ALA A 184 18.51 24.20 -15.74
N GLY A 185 18.48 24.79 -14.55
CA GLY A 185 17.35 25.63 -14.07
C GLY A 185 16.42 24.96 -13.06
N SER A 186 16.68 23.70 -12.72
CA SER A 186 16.06 23.07 -11.55
C SER A 186 16.75 23.51 -10.26
N LEU A 187 16.09 23.30 -9.11
CA LEU A 187 16.69 23.56 -7.79
C LEU A 187 17.83 22.60 -7.43
N TRP A 188 17.93 21.47 -8.15
CA TRP A 188 18.99 20.47 -7.97
C TRP A 188 20.30 20.92 -8.64
N ASN A 189 21.43 20.33 -8.19
CA ASN A 189 22.78 20.63 -8.68
C ASN A 189 23.08 22.14 -8.74
N ASN A 190 22.55 22.90 -7.77
CA ASN A 190 22.66 24.36 -7.71
C ASN A 190 22.31 25.05 -9.03
N GLY A 191 21.30 24.57 -9.77
CA GLY A 191 20.88 25.12 -11.06
C GLY A 191 21.56 24.50 -12.29
N GLY A 192 22.55 23.63 -12.10
CA GLY A 192 23.19 22.87 -13.16
C GLY A 192 22.30 21.74 -13.70
N ALA A 193 22.61 21.27 -14.90
CA ALA A 193 21.98 20.06 -15.44
C ALA A 193 22.44 18.80 -14.69
N ILE A 194 21.63 17.76 -14.67
CA ILE A 194 22.01 16.40 -14.22
C ILE A 194 21.70 15.42 -15.34
N TYR A 195 22.68 14.58 -15.66
CA TYR A 195 22.55 13.47 -16.59
C TYR A 195 22.64 12.18 -15.78
N ALA A 196 21.49 11.70 -15.30
CA ALA A 196 21.41 10.52 -14.47
C ALA A 196 21.52 9.26 -15.33
N LEU A 197 22.42 8.36 -14.92
CA LEU A 197 22.54 7.04 -15.53
C LEU A 197 21.30 6.19 -15.23
N PRO A 198 20.98 5.19 -16.08
CA PRO A 198 20.05 4.13 -15.69
C PRO A 198 20.45 3.50 -14.35
N SER A 199 19.47 2.99 -13.60
CA SER A 199 19.67 2.37 -12.28
C SER A 199 20.75 1.28 -12.26
N GLY A 200 20.90 0.56 -13.38
CA GLY A 200 21.78 -0.60 -13.50
C GLY A 200 21.30 -1.81 -12.69
N MET A 201 20.09 -1.78 -12.15
CA MET A 201 19.48 -2.87 -11.39
C MET A 201 19.11 -4.05 -12.29
N SER A 202 19.02 -5.25 -11.71
CA SER A 202 18.46 -6.41 -12.43
C SER A 202 16.94 -6.25 -12.60
N ASP A 203 16.37 -6.89 -13.61
CA ASP A 203 14.92 -6.96 -13.83
C ASP A 203 14.15 -7.41 -12.56
N ALA A 204 14.69 -8.37 -11.82
CA ALA A 204 14.10 -8.84 -10.56
C ALA A 204 14.11 -7.76 -9.47
N PHE A 205 15.18 -6.97 -9.37
CA PHE A 205 15.25 -5.86 -8.43
C PHE A 205 14.38 -4.68 -8.84
N ILE A 206 14.24 -4.41 -10.14
CA ILE A 206 13.31 -3.39 -10.65
C ILE A 206 11.87 -3.78 -10.30
N LEU A 207 11.49 -5.04 -10.55
CA LEU A 207 10.16 -5.54 -10.19
C LEU A 207 9.93 -5.46 -8.68
N GLN A 208 10.87 -5.93 -7.86
CA GLN A 208 10.75 -5.85 -6.40
C GLN A 208 10.63 -4.40 -5.91
N ALA A 209 11.42 -3.46 -6.44
CA ALA A 209 11.33 -2.05 -6.05
C ALA A 209 9.97 -1.45 -6.41
N PHE A 210 9.46 -1.75 -7.61
CA PHE A 210 8.11 -1.35 -8.01
C PHE A 210 7.04 -1.90 -7.06
N GLU A 211 7.14 -3.17 -6.66
CA GLU A 211 6.14 -3.80 -5.79
C GLU A 211 6.13 -3.25 -4.37
N VAL A 212 7.29 -2.97 -3.79
CA VAL A 212 7.38 -2.29 -2.48
C VAL A 212 6.64 -0.97 -2.52
N VAL A 213 6.96 -0.10 -3.47
CA VAL A 213 6.32 1.22 -3.58
C VAL A 213 4.82 1.08 -3.90
N ALA A 214 4.46 0.13 -4.76
CA ALA A 214 3.08 -0.13 -5.13
C ALA A 214 2.24 -0.60 -3.94
N GLU A 215 2.82 -1.33 -2.99
CA GLU A 215 2.15 -1.79 -1.77
C GLU A 215 2.10 -0.70 -0.70
N ASP A 216 3.19 0.04 -0.48
CA ASP A 216 3.22 1.19 0.46
C ASP A 216 2.17 2.26 0.13
N TYR A 217 1.93 2.48 -1.17
CA TYR A 217 0.93 3.44 -1.65
C TYR A 217 -0.39 2.80 -2.09
N ARG A 218 -0.59 1.50 -1.85
CA ARG A 218 -1.84 0.78 -2.13
C ARG A 218 -3.07 1.45 -1.52
N PRO A 219 -3.03 2.05 -0.32
CA PRO A 219 -4.19 2.71 0.27
C PRO A 219 -4.69 3.98 -0.43
N PHE A 220 -3.88 4.61 -1.28
CA PHE A 220 -4.15 5.96 -1.80
C PHE A 220 -4.55 5.94 -3.29
N ASN A 221 -5.27 6.98 -3.76
CA ASN A 221 -5.53 7.18 -5.20
C ASN A 221 -4.29 7.66 -5.94
N LEU A 222 -3.22 6.88 -5.87
CA LEU A 222 -1.93 7.15 -6.47
C LEU A 222 -1.55 5.97 -7.36
N ASN A 223 -1.37 6.24 -8.66
CA ASN A 223 -0.81 5.27 -9.59
C ASN A 223 0.71 5.29 -9.48
N ILE A 224 1.31 4.22 -9.00
CA ILE A 224 2.76 4.00 -9.12
C ILE A 224 2.99 3.35 -10.47
N THR A 225 3.80 3.97 -11.32
CA THR A 225 4.03 3.49 -12.68
C THR A 225 5.51 3.50 -13.02
N THR A 226 5.93 2.61 -13.93
CA THR A 226 7.20 2.70 -14.64
C THR A 226 7.03 3.17 -16.09
N ASN A 227 5.79 3.50 -16.47
CA ASN A 227 5.42 3.88 -17.82
C ASN A 227 5.43 5.41 -17.99
N GLU A 228 6.48 5.92 -18.63
CA GLU A 228 6.65 7.34 -18.96
C GLU A 228 5.46 7.90 -19.78
N ALA A 229 4.87 7.10 -20.68
CA ALA A 229 3.73 7.56 -21.48
C ALA A 229 2.48 7.78 -20.62
N VAL A 230 2.21 6.88 -19.66
CA VAL A 230 1.13 7.02 -18.67
C VAL A 230 1.40 8.23 -17.78
N PHE A 231 2.59 8.35 -17.21
CA PHE A 231 2.99 9.51 -16.40
C PHE A 231 2.73 10.83 -17.12
N ASN A 232 3.02 10.88 -18.42
CA ASN A 232 2.84 12.08 -19.22
C ASN A 232 1.37 12.48 -19.48
N THR A 233 0.40 11.59 -19.21
CA THR A 233 -1.04 11.90 -19.29
C THR A 233 -1.56 12.72 -18.10
N TYR A 234 -0.82 12.75 -16.98
CA TYR A 234 -1.25 13.45 -15.77
C TYR A 234 -0.80 14.92 -15.79
N PRO A 235 -1.58 15.84 -15.17
CA PRO A 235 -1.13 17.21 -14.92
C PRO A 235 0.13 17.23 -14.05
N LYS A 236 1.04 18.20 -14.27
CA LYS A 236 2.27 18.37 -13.48
C LYS A 236 2.04 18.49 -11.97
N THR A 237 0.94 19.12 -11.59
CA THR A 237 0.51 19.30 -10.19
C THR A 237 -0.13 18.06 -9.56
N LYS A 238 -0.26 16.96 -10.34
CA LYS A 238 -0.80 15.66 -9.92
C LYS A 238 0.15 14.51 -10.24
N ARG A 239 1.39 14.81 -10.63
CA ARG A 239 2.39 13.81 -10.94
C ARG A 239 3.77 14.16 -10.40
N LYS A 240 4.54 13.15 -10.02
CA LYS A 240 5.96 13.29 -9.68
C LYS A 240 6.81 12.14 -10.19
N ARG A 241 8.09 12.41 -10.38
CA ARG A 241 9.10 11.43 -10.79
C ARG A 241 10.03 11.13 -9.62
N VAL A 242 10.32 9.86 -9.41
CA VAL A 242 11.45 9.41 -8.59
C VAL A 242 12.50 8.86 -9.55
N VAL A 243 13.65 9.51 -9.62
CA VAL A 243 14.77 9.03 -10.44
C VAL A 243 15.58 8.05 -9.62
N ILE A 244 15.62 6.79 -10.05
CA ILE A 244 16.32 5.70 -9.37
C ILE A 244 17.63 5.45 -10.12
N THR A 245 18.74 5.88 -9.54
CA THR A 245 20.01 6.00 -10.27
C THR A 245 21.23 5.87 -9.36
N PRO A 246 22.37 5.35 -9.84
CA PRO A 246 23.65 5.48 -9.12
C PRO A 246 24.24 6.90 -9.21
N THR A 247 23.66 7.81 -9.99
CA THR A 247 24.14 9.19 -10.12
C THR A 247 23.68 10.07 -8.96
N ASP A 248 24.53 10.25 -7.96
CA ASP A 248 24.24 11.00 -6.72
C ASP A 248 24.49 12.51 -6.80
N THR A 249 24.60 13.09 -8.01
CA THR A 249 24.92 14.52 -8.19
C THR A 249 23.92 15.46 -7.50
N ALA A 250 22.65 15.05 -7.39
CA ALA A 250 21.64 15.84 -6.68
C ALA A 250 21.90 15.91 -5.17
N SER A 251 22.50 14.87 -4.58
CA SER A 251 22.88 14.83 -3.17
C SER A 251 23.98 13.81 -2.87
N PRO A 252 25.27 14.20 -3.03
CA PRO A 252 26.36 13.24 -2.93
C PRO A 252 26.47 12.55 -1.57
N GLY A 253 26.53 11.22 -1.57
CA GLY A 253 26.69 10.40 -0.36
C GLY A 253 25.42 10.12 0.45
N GLU A 254 24.24 10.58 0.02
CA GLU A 254 22.95 10.27 0.65
C GLU A 254 22.27 9.06 -0.02
N GLY A 255 21.34 8.41 0.68
CA GLY A 255 20.56 7.28 0.13
C GLY A 255 19.45 7.71 -0.84
N GLY A 256 18.90 8.90 -0.64
CA GLY A 256 17.84 9.53 -1.43
C GLY A 256 17.69 11.00 -1.02
N VAL A 257 16.97 11.77 -1.84
CA VAL A 257 16.63 13.17 -1.51
C VAL A 257 15.36 13.66 -2.23
N ALA A 258 14.57 14.50 -1.57
CA ALA A 258 13.36 15.12 -2.07
C ALA A 258 13.12 16.51 -1.45
N PHE A 259 12.42 17.37 -2.21
CA PHE A 259 11.90 18.62 -1.67
C PHE A 259 10.57 18.36 -0.95
N ILE A 260 10.46 18.89 0.27
CA ILE A 260 9.31 18.67 1.14
C ILE A 260 8.07 19.37 0.58
N GLY A 261 6.96 18.65 0.48
CA GLY A 261 5.68 19.19 0.02
C GLY A 261 5.63 19.54 -1.46
N SER A 262 6.54 18.98 -2.25
CA SER A 262 6.67 19.33 -3.67
C SER A 262 5.65 18.63 -4.58
N PHE A 263 4.82 17.69 -4.10
CA PHE A 263 3.89 16.89 -4.93
C PHE A 263 3.00 17.74 -5.87
N THR A 264 2.54 18.90 -5.42
CA THR A 264 1.65 19.79 -6.20
C THR A 264 2.39 20.82 -7.05
N TRP A 265 3.72 20.87 -7.03
CA TRP A 265 4.49 21.82 -7.84
C TRP A 265 4.36 21.52 -9.32
N ASP A 266 4.29 22.56 -10.15
CA ASP A 266 4.05 22.51 -11.59
C ASP A 266 5.35 22.47 -12.43
N ASN A 267 6.50 22.24 -11.79
CA ASN A 267 7.82 22.32 -12.40
C ASN A 267 8.49 20.95 -12.65
N ASP A 268 7.76 19.84 -12.44
CA ASP A 268 8.27 18.46 -12.56
C ASP A 268 9.59 18.22 -11.79
N VAL A 269 9.81 18.91 -10.66
CA VAL A 269 11.00 18.64 -9.83
C VAL A 269 10.97 17.17 -9.36
N PRO A 270 12.03 16.38 -9.62
CA PRO A 270 12.04 14.97 -9.21
C PRO A 270 12.47 14.81 -7.75
N ALA A 271 12.07 13.69 -7.16
CA ALA A 271 12.77 13.07 -6.04
C ALA A 271 13.86 12.11 -6.58
N TRP A 272 14.83 11.78 -5.74
CA TRP A 272 15.99 10.97 -6.12
C TRP A 272 16.19 9.80 -5.18
N CYS A 273 16.44 8.62 -5.74
CA CYS A 273 16.78 7.41 -4.99
C CYS A 273 18.12 6.86 -5.48
N PHE A 274 19.09 6.74 -4.59
CA PHE A 274 20.46 6.31 -4.89
C PHE A 274 20.77 4.89 -4.37
N ASN A 275 19.93 4.33 -3.50
CA ASN A 275 20.06 2.97 -2.95
C ASN A 275 19.68 1.87 -3.97
N VAL A 276 20.44 1.74 -5.05
CA VAL A 276 20.18 0.81 -6.17
C VAL A 276 20.73 -0.62 -5.97
N ASN A 277 21.23 -0.94 -4.76
CA ASN A 277 21.94 -2.20 -4.51
C ASN A 277 21.00 -3.42 -4.43
N THR A 278 19.76 -3.24 -3.98
CA THR A 278 18.72 -4.29 -3.92
C THR A 278 17.36 -3.69 -4.28
N GLY A 279 16.42 -4.53 -4.72
CA GLY A 279 15.06 -4.07 -5.02
C GLY A 279 14.34 -3.51 -3.78
N LYS A 280 14.48 -4.18 -2.62
CA LYS A 280 13.90 -3.68 -1.36
C LYS A 280 14.44 -2.31 -0.97
N ALA A 281 15.76 -2.11 -1.04
CA ALA A 281 16.36 -0.85 -0.65
C ALA A 281 15.95 0.31 -1.57
N ALA A 282 15.90 0.06 -2.88
CA ALA A 282 15.42 1.04 -3.86
C ALA A 282 13.93 1.36 -3.65
N GLY A 283 13.10 0.34 -3.42
CA GLY A 283 11.67 0.48 -3.17
C GLY A 283 11.37 1.32 -1.92
N GLU A 284 11.95 0.94 -0.78
CA GLU A 284 11.73 1.64 0.50
C GLU A 284 12.30 3.07 0.48
N THR A 285 13.45 3.27 -0.16
CA THR A 285 14.00 4.61 -0.36
C THR A 285 13.08 5.44 -1.25
N ALA A 286 12.59 4.89 -2.37
CA ALA A 286 11.63 5.59 -3.21
C ALA A 286 10.34 5.92 -2.45
N SER A 287 9.81 4.99 -1.63
CA SER A 287 8.64 5.23 -0.81
C SER A 287 8.84 6.36 0.20
N HIS A 288 10.00 6.37 0.86
CA HIS A 288 10.43 7.43 1.78
C HIS A 288 10.47 8.79 1.09
N GLU A 289 11.13 8.87 -0.07
CA GLU A 289 11.23 10.13 -0.82
C GLU A 289 9.88 10.60 -1.36
N ILE A 290 8.99 9.69 -1.75
CA ILE A 290 7.60 10.05 -2.11
C ILE A 290 6.86 10.60 -0.89
N GLY A 291 7.12 10.07 0.31
CA GLY A 291 6.53 10.57 1.57
C GLY A 291 6.86 12.04 1.81
N HIS A 292 8.10 12.44 1.53
CA HIS A 292 8.51 13.84 1.55
C HIS A 292 7.77 14.73 0.54
N LEU A 293 7.40 14.21 -0.64
CA LEU A 293 6.57 14.96 -1.60
C LEU A 293 5.21 15.34 -0.99
N PHE A 294 4.69 14.52 -0.07
CA PHE A 294 3.47 14.75 0.72
C PHE A 294 3.71 15.45 2.06
N SER A 295 4.91 16.01 2.28
CA SER A 295 5.31 16.76 3.48
C SER A 295 5.55 15.94 4.75
N LEU A 296 5.71 14.61 4.66
CA LEU A 296 6.13 13.82 5.81
C LEU A 296 7.55 14.18 6.24
N LYS A 297 7.81 14.18 7.55
CA LYS A 297 9.14 14.32 8.14
C LYS A 297 9.71 12.96 8.52
N HIS A 298 11.00 12.94 8.85
CA HIS A 298 11.65 11.71 9.26
C HIS A 298 11.12 11.19 10.58
N ASP A 299 11.03 9.87 10.67
CA ASP A 299 10.79 9.13 11.89
C ASP A 299 12.13 8.73 12.53
N GLY A 300 12.46 9.37 13.65
CA GLY A 300 13.66 9.09 14.44
C GLY A 300 13.34 8.83 15.91
N ARG A 301 14.36 8.91 16.77
CA ARG A 301 14.20 8.84 18.23
C ARG A 301 14.86 10.02 18.94
N THR A 302 14.34 10.34 20.11
CA THR A 302 14.94 11.27 21.06
C THR A 302 15.98 10.60 21.97
N SER A 303 15.89 9.28 22.17
CA SER A 303 16.82 8.51 23.00
C SER A 303 16.99 7.05 22.51
N PRO A 304 18.20 6.67 22.04
CA PRO A 304 19.27 7.56 21.62
C PRO A 304 18.77 8.56 20.55
N SER A 305 19.35 9.76 20.53
CA SER A 305 18.99 10.77 19.52
C SER A 305 19.46 10.30 18.15
N GLU A 306 18.53 10.07 17.24
CA GLU A 306 18.81 9.70 15.85
C GLU A 306 17.73 10.28 14.94
N GLY A 307 18.14 10.77 13.76
CA GLY A 307 17.23 11.36 12.78
C GLY A 307 16.39 10.31 12.04
N TYR A 308 16.87 9.06 11.99
CA TYR A 308 16.27 7.97 11.25
C TYR A 308 16.23 6.71 12.12
N PHE A 309 15.03 6.29 12.50
CA PHE A 309 14.84 5.07 13.25
C PHE A 309 14.73 3.90 12.29
N SER A 310 15.64 2.94 12.43
CA SER A 310 15.64 1.72 11.60
C SER A 310 14.82 0.58 12.19
N GLY A 311 14.13 0.78 13.32
CA GLY A 311 13.60 -0.31 14.15
C GLY A 311 14.63 -0.86 15.15
N LEU A 312 14.20 -1.74 16.05
CA LEU A 312 15.09 -2.35 17.05
C LEU A 312 15.82 -3.58 16.48
N ASN A 313 17.12 -3.72 16.72
CA ASN A 313 17.88 -4.88 16.25
C ASN A 313 17.25 -6.21 16.68
N GLY A 314 17.12 -7.15 15.73
CA GLY A 314 16.49 -8.45 15.97
C GLY A 314 14.96 -8.46 15.96
N THR A 315 14.32 -7.34 15.62
CA THR A 315 12.85 -7.25 15.47
C THR A 315 12.43 -7.03 14.02
N SER A 316 11.16 -7.31 13.73
CA SER A 316 10.64 -7.39 12.36
C SER A 316 10.32 -6.03 11.73
N TRP A 317 10.15 -4.98 12.53
CA TRP A 317 9.50 -3.75 12.09
C TRP A 317 10.42 -2.52 12.06
N GLY A 318 10.17 -1.62 11.10
CA GLY A 318 10.68 -0.25 11.08
C GLY A 318 9.78 0.71 10.28
N PRO A 319 9.78 2.02 10.60
CA PRO A 319 8.95 3.00 9.90
C PRO A 319 9.52 3.38 8.53
N ILE A 320 8.66 3.59 7.54
CA ILE A 320 9.04 4.00 6.17
C ILE A 320 9.76 5.35 6.18
N MET A 321 9.28 6.32 6.96
CA MET A 321 9.95 7.62 7.14
C MET A 321 11.20 7.55 8.03
N GLY A 322 11.56 6.38 8.54
CA GLY A 322 12.82 6.10 9.22
C GLY A 322 13.81 5.41 8.28
N THR A 323 14.27 4.20 8.59
CA THR A 323 15.12 3.41 7.68
C THR A 323 14.66 1.95 7.68
N SER A 324 13.51 1.70 7.07
CA SER A 324 12.81 0.42 7.05
C SER A 324 13.43 -0.65 6.15
N PHE A 325 14.31 -0.30 5.20
CA PHE A 325 14.84 -1.27 4.24
C PHE A 325 15.69 -2.40 4.85
N VAL A 326 16.08 -2.29 6.13
CA VAL A 326 16.77 -3.35 6.89
C VAL A 326 15.80 -4.26 7.67
N ARG A 327 14.49 -4.07 7.51
CA ARG A 327 13.43 -4.77 8.25
C ARG A 327 12.51 -5.56 7.31
N PRO A 328 12.01 -6.73 7.72
CA PRO A 328 11.05 -7.47 6.92
C PRO A 328 9.69 -6.80 6.83
N VAL A 329 9.25 -6.07 7.86
CA VAL A 329 7.99 -5.33 7.88
C VAL A 329 8.29 -3.83 7.91
N SER A 330 7.69 -3.09 6.99
CA SER A 330 7.81 -1.64 6.86
C SER A 330 6.41 -1.03 6.87
N HIS A 331 6.20 0.04 7.64
CA HIS A 331 4.89 0.70 7.72
C HIS A 331 5.00 2.22 7.74
N TRP A 332 3.94 2.86 7.29
CA TRP A 332 3.60 4.23 7.72
C TRP A 332 3.39 4.27 9.23
N SER A 333 3.71 5.39 9.85
CA SER A 333 3.82 5.54 11.29
C SER A 333 2.95 6.67 11.84
N LYS A 334 2.65 6.59 13.13
CA LYS A 334 2.14 7.71 13.94
C LYS A 334 2.96 7.97 15.20
N GLY A 335 4.24 7.56 15.17
CA GLY A 335 5.18 7.74 16.27
C GLY A 335 4.87 6.91 17.52
N GLU A 336 4.32 5.70 17.36
CA GLU A 336 3.87 4.88 18.50
C GLU A 336 4.98 4.05 19.16
N TYR A 337 6.17 4.05 18.57
CA TYR A 337 7.34 3.37 19.11
C TYR A 337 8.04 4.22 20.17
N ASN A 338 8.85 3.57 21.01
CA ASN A 338 9.45 4.23 22.15
C ASN A 338 10.41 5.36 21.73
N ASN A 339 10.32 6.49 22.43
CA ASN A 339 11.12 7.70 22.21
C ASN A 339 10.99 8.32 20.82
N ALA A 340 9.91 8.09 20.07
CA ALA A 340 9.69 8.72 18.77
C ALA A 340 9.86 10.25 18.86
N ASN A 341 10.64 10.82 17.95
CA ASN A 341 10.84 12.27 17.85
C ASN A 341 9.86 12.95 16.88
N ASN A 342 9.13 12.15 16.11
CA ASN A 342 8.06 12.55 15.21
C ASN A 342 6.80 11.74 15.56
N THR A 343 5.65 12.40 15.55
CA THR A 343 4.34 11.79 15.84
C THR A 343 3.30 12.24 14.82
N GLU A 344 3.75 12.50 13.60
CA GLU A 344 2.91 12.79 12.45
C GLU A 344 2.02 11.59 12.14
N ASP A 345 0.75 11.84 11.79
CA ASP A 345 -0.13 10.78 11.26
C ASP A 345 0.14 10.67 9.76
N ASP A 346 1.12 9.84 9.39
CA ASP A 346 1.59 9.68 8.02
C ASP A 346 0.46 9.42 7.01
N VAL A 347 -0.43 8.49 7.34
CA VAL A 347 -1.51 8.06 6.45
C VAL A 347 -2.54 9.18 6.30
N ALA A 348 -2.86 9.91 7.37
CA ALA A 348 -3.72 11.10 7.28
C ALA A 348 -3.07 12.24 6.46
N ILE A 349 -1.75 12.43 6.56
CA ILE A 349 -1.05 13.47 5.80
C ILE A 349 -1.00 13.13 4.31
N ILE A 350 -0.69 11.89 3.93
CA ILE A 350 -0.69 11.48 2.50
C ILE A 350 -2.10 11.58 1.92
N SER A 351 -3.12 11.18 2.68
CA SER A 351 -4.52 11.23 2.25
C SER A 351 -5.16 12.63 2.37
N ASP A 352 -4.42 13.65 2.82
CA ASP A 352 -4.96 14.98 3.02
C ASP A 352 -5.56 15.57 1.73
N LYS A 353 -6.66 16.28 1.88
CA LYS A 353 -7.42 16.85 0.75
C LYS A 353 -6.63 17.90 -0.02
N SER A 354 -5.61 18.52 0.57
CA SER A 354 -4.75 19.52 -0.09
C SER A 354 -3.92 18.90 -1.23
N TRP A 355 -3.55 17.63 -1.13
CA TRP A 355 -2.92 16.89 -2.24
C TRP A 355 -3.93 16.51 -3.30
N GLY A 356 -5.20 16.37 -2.90
CA GLY A 356 -6.33 16.00 -3.73
C GLY A 356 -6.15 14.63 -4.39
N ILE A 357 -5.56 13.68 -3.66
CA ILE A 357 -5.53 12.25 -4.01
C ILE A 357 -6.42 11.45 -3.06
N GLY A 358 -6.29 11.62 -1.74
CA GLY A 358 -7.07 10.87 -0.75
C GLY A 358 -6.82 9.36 -0.77
N TYR A 359 -7.59 8.65 0.07
CA TYR A 359 -7.67 7.19 0.06
C TYR A 359 -8.37 6.66 -1.18
N ARG A 360 -8.04 5.43 -1.58
CA ARG A 360 -8.84 4.67 -2.54
C ARG A 360 -10.28 4.52 -2.04
N THR A 361 -11.18 4.25 -2.98
CA THR A 361 -12.55 3.90 -2.62
C THR A 361 -12.52 2.51 -1.99
N ASP A 362 -13.23 2.39 -0.86
CA ASP A 362 -13.51 1.14 -0.15
C ASP A 362 -14.10 0.09 -1.12
N ASP A 363 -13.51 -1.11 -1.14
CA ASP A 363 -13.86 -2.16 -2.08
C ASP A 363 -14.90 -3.14 -1.52
N TYR A 364 -15.03 -3.25 -0.19
CA TYR A 364 -16.07 -4.06 0.46
C TYR A 364 -16.78 -3.33 1.60
N GLY A 365 -17.89 -3.91 2.04
CA GLY A 365 -18.73 -3.26 3.04
C GLY A 365 -18.21 -3.47 4.46
N ASN A 366 -18.26 -2.41 5.27
CA ASN A 366 -17.75 -2.36 6.64
C ASN A 366 -18.60 -3.06 7.73
N ASN A 367 -19.59 -3.88 7.36
CA ASN A 367 -20.46 -4.60 8.30
C ASN A 367 -21.24 -5.75 7.63
N THR A 368 -21.93 -6.55 8.45
CA THR A 368 -22.71 -7.72 7.99
C THR A 368 -23.85 -7.39 7.03
N ALA A 369 -24.41 -6.17 7.06
CA ALA A 369 -25.50 -5.78 6.16
C ALA A 369 -24.99 -5.45 4.74
N SER A 370 -23.75 -5.00 4.62
CA SER A 370 -23.06 -4.71 3.36
C SER A 370 -22.06 -5.80 2.95
N ALA A 371 -22.06 -6.94 3.62
CA ALA A 371 -21.08 -8.00 3.41
C ALA A 371 -21.15 -8.59 1.98
N PHE A 372 -20.01 -8.75 1.33
CA PHE A 372 -19.91 -9.38 0.02
C PHE A 372 -20.12 -10.90 0.13
N ASN A 373 -20.94 -11.50 -0.74
CA ASN A 373 -21.20 -12.93 -0.69
C ASN A 373 -20.09 -13.74 -1.40
N LEU A 374 -19.34 -14.56 -0.64
CA LEU A 374 -18.30 -15.41 -1.20
C LEU A 374 -18.90 -16.42 -2.18
N THR A 375 -18.30 -16.49 -3.35
CA THR A 375 -18.66 -17.48 -4.37
C THR A 375 -17.82 -18.73 -4.17
N LEU A 376 -18.48 -19.90 -4.15
CA LEU A 376 -17.82 -21.19 -3.95
C LEU A 376 -17.88 -22.04 -5.23
N SER A 377 -16.84 -22.84 -5.47
CA SER A 377 -16.84 -23.88 -6.51
C SER A 377 -17.80 -25.01 -6.13
N SER A 378 -18.07 -25.94 -7.05
CA SER A 378 -18.90 -27.13 -6.76
C SER A 378 -18.30 -28.06 -5.70
N LYS A 379 -17.01 -27.89 -5.36
CA LYS A 379 -16.30 -28.62 -4.32
C LYS A 379 -16.21 -27.87 -2.99
N GLY A 380 -16.77 -26.66 -2.93
CA GLY A 380 -16.69 -25.81 -1.73
C GLY A 380 -15.46 -24.91 -1.67
N GLU A 381 -14.64 -24.85 -2.72
CA GLU A 381 -13.47 -23.96 -2.72
C GLU A 381 -13.91 -22.51 -2.93
N ILE A 382 -13.36 -21.58 -2.16
CA ILE A 382 -13.59 -20.15 -2.37
C ILE A 382 -12.98 -19.75 -3.71
N ILE A 383 -13.78 -19.16 -4.60
CA ILE A 383 -13.24 -18.50 -5.78
C ILE A 383 -12.46 -17.28 -5.30
N LYS A 384 -11.14 -17.27 -5.55
CA LYS A 384 -10.22 -16.25 -5.04
C LYS A 384 -10.80 -14.84 -5.17
N ARG A 385 -10.68 -14.07 -4.10
CA ARG A 385 -11.02 -12.64 -4.05
C ARG A 385 -9.79 -11.88 -3.58
N ASP A 386 -9.54 -10.74 -4.19
CA ASP A 386 -8.52 -9.81 -3.76
C ASP A 386 -9.23 -8.59 -3.13
N GLY A 387 -8.57 -7.92 -2.19
CA GLY A 387 -9.09 -6.72 -1.55
C GLY A 387 -7.98 -5.82 -1.01
N VAL A 388 -8.36 -4.64 -0.51
CA VAL A 388 -7.46 -3.64 0.04
C VAL A 388 -8.03 -3.04 1.32
N ILE A 389 -7.31 -3.21 2.43
CA ILE A 389 -7.56 -2.45 3.65
C ILE A 389 -6.83 -1.11 3.51
N GLU A 390 -7.55 -0.01 3.31
CA GLU A 390 -6.97 1.31 3.01
C GLU A 390 -6.76 2.19 4.25
N LYS A 391 -7.33 1.83 5.40
CA LYS A 391 -7.12 2.54 6.67
C LYS A 391 -7.35 1.63 7.89
N GLU A 392 -6.81 1.99 9.05
CA GLU A 392 -6.93 1.22 10.30
C GLU A 392 -8.39 0.88 10.68
N SER A 393 -9.34 1.78 10.35
CA SER A 393 -10.76 1.58 10.66
C SER A 393 -11.51 0.69 9.66
N ASP A 394 -10.87 0.34 8.55
CA ASP A 394 -11.51 -0.42 7.48
C ASP A 394 -11.56 -1.92 7.80
N LYS A 395 -12.71 -2.51 7.47
CA LYS A 395 -13.05 -3.91 7.70
C LYS A 395 -13.84 -4.44 6.54
N ASP A 396 -13.25 -5.32 5.76
CA ASP A 396 -13.95 -5.95 4.65
C ASP A 396 -14.80 -7.12 5.13
N PHE A 397 -16.12 -6.97 5.10
CA PHE A 397 -17.02 -8.05 5.46
C PHE A 397 -17.37 -8.94 4.26
N PHE A 398 -17.28 -10.23 4.49
CA PHE A 398 -17.73 -11.28 3.58
C PHE A 398 -18.76 -12.17 4.26
N SER A 399 -19.71 -12.69 3.49
CA SER A 399 -20.70 -13.66 3.96
C SER A 399 -20.59 -14.97 3.20
N PHE A 400 -20.90 -16.08 3.87
CA PHE A 400 -20.96 -17.39 3.24
C PHE A 400 -22.01 -18.26 3.93
N THR A 401 -22.38 -19.36 3.28
CA THR A 401 -23.24 -20.41 3.86
C THR A 401 -22.52 -21.74 3.77
N THR A 402 -22.61 -22.53 4.83
CA THR A 402 -22.05 -23.89 4.89
C THR A 402 -23.14 -24.93 5.15
N SER A 403 -22.97 -26.14 4.62
CA SER A 403 -23.75 -27.33 4.99
C SER A 403 -23.34 -27.94 6.34
N GLY A 404 -22.32 -27.34 6.99
CA GLY A 404 -21.74 -27.77 8.25
C GLY A 404 -20.48 -28.61 8.05
N GLY A 405 -19.60 -28.60 9.05
CA GLY A 405 -18.29 -29.26 9.02
C GLY A 405 -17.14 -28.27 9.08
N ASP A 406 -15.96 -28.71 8.63
CA ASP A 406 -14.73 -27.95 8.72
C ASP A 406 -14.67 -26.87 7.63
N VAL A 407 -14.63 -25.62 8.06
CA VAL A 407 -14.39 -24.44 7.21
C VAL A 407 -12.94 -24.01 7.39
N SER A 408 -12.22 -23.89 6.28
CA SER A 408 -10.90 -23.27 6.21
C SER A 408 -10.94 -22.01 5.38
N ILE A 409 -10.38 -20.91 5.89
CA ILE A 409 -10.21 -19.67 5.13
C ILE A 409 -8.78 -19.20 5.31
N GLU A 410 -8.12 -18.96 4.18
CA GLU A 410 -6.79 -18.40 4.08
C GLU A 410 -6.93 -16.96 3.58
N ALA A 411 -6.37 -16.02 4.32
CA ALA A 411 -6.23 -14.64 3.89
C ALA A 411 -4.74 -14.33 3.81
N ASN A 412 -4.24 -14.09 2.61
CA ASN A 412 -2.81 -13.92 2.35
C ASN A 412 -2.49 -12.48 1.99
N THR A 413 -1.43 -11.94 2.59
CA THR A 413 -0.84 -10.65 2.20
C THR A 413 -0.01 -10.79 0.93
N VAL A 414 0.60 -9.70 0.47
CA VAL A 414 1.58 -9.77 -0.61
C VAL A 414 2.84 -10.50 -0.14
N SER A 415 2.99 -11.76 -0.53
CA SER A 415 4.11 -12.61 -0.11
C SER A 415 5.33 -12.54 -1.04
N ARG A 416 5.17 -12.04 -2.27
CA ARG A 416 6.26 -11.95 -3.25
C ARG A 416 7.35 -11.00 -2.71
N TRP A 417 8.53 -11.55 -2.44
CA TRP A 417 9.67 -10.86 -1.80
C TRP A 417 9.44 -10.34 -0.36
N GLY A 418 8.33 -10.72 0.30
CA GLY A 418 7.97 -10.19 1.61
C GLY A 418 7.69 -8.68 1.59
N THR A 419 6.99 -8.19 0.56
CA THR A 419 6.65 -6.76 0.43
C THR A 419 5.28 -6.39 1.01
N GLY A 420 4.59 -7.34 1.65
CA GLY A 420 3.27 -7.10 2.24
C GLY A 420 3.35 -6.22 3.47
N ASN A 421 2.42 -5.27 3.57
CA ASN A 421 2.31 -4.36 4.72
C ASN A 421 1.16 -4.76 5.65
N LEU A 422 0.09 -5.32 5.10
CA LEU A 422 -1.08 -5.74 5.86
C LEU A 422 -0.79 -7.03 6.65
N HIS A 423 -0.75 -6.93 7.98
CA HIS A 423 -0.89 -8.07 8.88
C HIS A 423 -2.39 -8.35 9.08
N ILE A 424 -2.84 -9.51 8.65
CA ILE A 424 -4.24 -9.85 8.52
C ILE A 424 -4.83 -10.44 9.80
N LEU A 425 -5.95 -9.85 10.24
CA LEU A 425 -6.88 -10.45 11.20
C LEU A 425 -8.17 -10.89 10.47
N ILE A 426 -8.54 -12.15 10.68
CA ILE A 426 -9.84 -12.70 10.29
C ILE A 426 -10.71 -12.77 11.55
N GLN A 427 -11.86 -12.10 11.56
CA GLN A 427 -12.86 -12.27 12.61
C GLN A 427 -14.08 -13.02 12.06
N LEU A 428 -14.56 -14.04 12.76
CA LEU A 428 -15.72 -14.85 12.38
C LEU A 428 -16.97 -14.41 13.16
N TYR A 429 -18.09 -14.26 12.47
CA TYR A 429 -19.37 -13.86 13.06
C TYR A 429 -20.47 -14.87 12.69
N ASN A 430 -21.41 -15.06 13.61
CA ASN A 430 -22.60 -15.86 13.37
C ASN A 430 -23.66 -15.10 12.55
N SER A 431 -24.78 -15.76 12.24
CA SER A 431 -25.88 -15.18 11.46
C SER A 431 -26.54 -13.94 12.09
N ALA A 432 -26.41 -13.74 13.40
CA ALA A 432 -26.89 -12.57 14.13
C ALA A 432 -25.87 -11.41 14.17
N GLY A 433 -24.70 -11.58 13.54
CA GLY A 433 -23.62 -10.58 13.55
C GLY A 433 -22.84 -10.53 14.87
N VAL A 434 -22.95 -11.55 15.71
CA VAL A 434 -22.14 -11.68 16.93
C VAL A 434 -20.82 -12.36 16.57
N GLU A 435 -19.72 -11.75 16.99
CA GLU A 435 -18.38 -12.31 16.84
C GLU A 435 -18.22 -13.60 17.66
N ILE A 436 -17.71 -14.64 17.03
CA ILE A 436 -17.54 -15.98 17.60
C ILE A 436 -16.12 -16.54 17.42
N GLY A 437 -15.20 -15.79 16.81
CA GLY A 437 -13.80 -16.19 16.69
C GLY A 437 -12.91 -15.10 16.08
N GLN A 438 -11.62 -15.14 16.41
CA GLN A 438 -10.56 -14.31 15.85
C GLN A 438 -9.38 -15.18 15.46
N TYR A 439 -8.77 -14.92 14.30
CA TYR A 439 -7.71 -15.72 13.72
C TYR A 439 -6.66 -14.81 13.06
N TRP A 440 -5.43 -14.85 13.59
CA TRP A 440 -4.26 -14.08 13.14
C TRP A 440 -2.99 -14.76 13.65
N ASP A 441 -1.82 -14.45 13.08
CA ASP A 441 -0.53 -14.99 13.55
C ASP A 441 0.13 -14.01 14.54
N SER A 442 0.42 -14.46 15.76
CA SER A 442 1.11 -13.63 16.74
C SER A 442 2.59 -13.34 16.43
N ASP A 443 3.19 -14.10 15.53
CA ASP A 443 4.55 -13.90 15.06
C ASP A 443 4.62 -12.61 14.20
N PRO A 444 5.35 -11.56 14.64
CA PRO A 444 5.37 -10.28 13.93
C PRO A 444 6.11 -10.34 12.59
N TYR A 445 6.64 -11.49 12.18
CA TYR A 445 7.22 -11.76 10.86
C TYR A 445 6.24 -12.41 9.88
N ASN A 446 5.14 -13.00 10.34
CA ASN A 446 4.13 -13.63 9.50
C ASN A 446 2.89 -12.74 9.46
N LEU A 447 2.49 -12.33 8.26
CA LEU A 447 1.42 -11.36 8.07
C LEU A 447 0.11 -11.99 7.56
N ASP A 448 0.15 -13.27 7.21
CA ASP A 448 -1.00 -14.02 6.70
C ASP A 448 -1.96 -14.41 7.83
N GLY A 449 -3.25 -14.49 7.51
CA GLY A 449 -4.31 -14.98 8.40
C GLY A 449 -4.81 -16.35 7.98
N PHE A 450 -4.99 -17.25 8.95
CA PHE A 450 -5.58 -18.57 8.70
C PHE A 450 -6.67 -18.89 9.71
N MET A 451 -7.88 -19.13 9.22
CA MET A 451 -9.02 -19.57 10.00
C MET A 451 -9.30 -21.04 9.73
N PHE A 452 -9.44 -21.83 10.79
CA PHE A 452 -9.99 -23.18 10.75
C PHE A 452 -11.05 -23.34 11.84
N ALA A 453 -12.28 -23.67 11.44
CA ALA A 453 -13.41 -23.78 12.37
C ALA A 453 -14.38 -24.89 11.94
N ASN A 454 -14.84 -25.70 12.88
CA ASN A 454 -15.94 -26.63 12.66
C ASN A 454 -17.26 -25.90 12.94
N LEU A 455 -18.05 -25.65 11.89
CA LEU A 455 -19.27 -24.85 11.96
C LEU A 455 -20.51 -25.72 11.72
N LEU A 456 -21.62 -25.37 12.37
CA LEU A 456 -22.93 -25.95 12.04
C LEU A 456 -23.43 -25.38 10.72
N ALA A 457 -24.33 -26.12 10.06
CA ALA A 457 -25.00 -25.65 8.85
C ALA A 457 -25.67 -24.28 9.11
N GLY A 458 -25.41 -23.30 8.23
CA GLY A 458 -25.94 -21.96 8.41
C GLY A 458 -25.16 -20.89 7.67
N LYS A 459 -25.63 -19.64 7.84
CA LYS A 459 -24.99 -18.43 7.32
C LYS A 459 -24.03 -17.86 8.36
N TYR A 460 -22.85 -17.48 7.91
CA TYR A 460 -21.82 -16.82 8.70
C TYR A 460 -21.24 -15.64 7.95
N PHE A 461 -20.46 -14.84 8.65
CA PHE A 461 -19.69 -13.74 8.09
C PHE A 461 -18.25 -13.82 8.57
N ILE A 462 -17.31 -13.34 7.76
CA ILE A 462 -15.98 -12.96 8.22
C ILE A 462 -15.77 -11.47 7.99
N SER A 463 -14.90 -10.85 8.79
CA SER A 463 -14.26 -9.58 8.43
C SER A 463 -12.76 -9.77 8.27
N ILE A 464 -12.17 -9.10 7.28
CA ILE A 464 -10.73 -8.92 7.14
C ILE A 464 -10.35 -7.52 7.58
N SER A 465 -9.31 -7.37 8.39
CA SER A 465 -8.76 -6.07 8.78
C SER A 465 -7.28 -6.17 9.13
N GLY A 466 -6.64 -5.03 9.34
CA GLY A 466 -5.27 -4.96 9.90
C GLY A 466 -5.20 -5.27 11.40
N VAL A 467 -4.08 -5.83 11.86
CA VAL A 467 -3.76 -6.04 13.28
C VAL A 467 -2.29 -5.73 13.58
N GLY A 468 -1.98 -5.33 14.81
CA GLY A 468 -0.59 -5.18 15.25
C GLY A 468 -0.02 -6.49 15.78
N ALA A 469 1.31 -6.58 15.88
CA ALA A 469 1.99 -7.73 16.48
C ALA A 469 3.16 -7.32 17.35
N GLY A 470 3.41 -8.10 18.41
CA GLY A 470 4.39 -7.78 19.43
C GLY A 470 4.04 -6.52 20.26
N ASP A 471 5.02 -6.04 21.03
CA ASP A 471 4.90 -4.77 21.75
C ASP A 471 5.47 -3.65 20.88
N LYS A 472 4.62 -2.70 20.47
CA LYS A 472 5.00 -1.54 19.65
C LYS A 472 6.11 -0.69 20.26
N THR A 473 6.27 -0.71 21.58
CA THR A 473 7.35 0.00 22.28
C THR A 473 8.66 -0.79 22.34
N ASN A 474 8.61 -2.08 22.00
CA ASN A 474 9.73 -3.02 22.03
C ASN A 474 9.89 -3.78 20.70
N GLY A 475 9.71 -3.08 19.58
CA GLY A 475 10.05 -3.56 18.23
C GLY A 475 8.98 -4.38 17.52
N GLY A 476 7.77 -4.47 18.11
CA GLY A 476 6.53 -4.78 17.39
C GLY A 476 5.92 -3.53 16.74
N TYR A 477 4.66 -3.63 16.35
CA TYR A 477 3.91 -2.57 15.67
C TYR A 477 2.41 -2.62 16.02
N SER A 478 1.72 -1.51 15.77
CA SER A 478 0.28 -1.40 15.94
C SER A 478 -0.48 -1.75 14.66
N ALA A 479 -1.81 -1.80 14.72
CA ALA A 479 -2.66 -2.01 13.55
C ALA A 479 -2.68 -0.81 12.57
N TYR A 480 -2.16 0.36 12.98
CA TYR A 480 -2.23 1.59 12.19
C TYR A 480 -1.54 1.46 10.83
N GLY A 481 -0.33 0.89 10.83
CA GLY A 481 0.48 0.69 9.64
C GLY A 481 0.12 -0.57 8.85
N SER A 482 -0.65 -1.47 9.45
CA SER A 482 -1.08 -2.75 8.87
C SER A 482 -2.26 -2.54 7.93
N ILE A 483 -1.98 -1.90 6.80
CA ILE A 483 -2.91 -1.60 5.70
C ILE A 483 -2.27 -2.06 4.40
N GLY A 484 -3.06 -2.39 3.38
CA GLY A 484 -2.53 -2.91 2.12
C GLY A 484 -3.42 -3.96 1.46
N SER A 485 -2.85 -4.67 0.50
CA SER A 485 -3.53 -5.68 -0.31
C SER A 485 -3.64 -7.01 0.44
N TYR A 486 -4.73 -7.73 0.23
CA TYR A 486 -4.84 -9.13 0.60
C TYR A 486 -5.57 -9.94 -0.45
N SER A 487 -5.58 -11.26 -0.26
CA SER A 487 -6.46 -12.15 -0.98
C SER A 487 -7.04 -13.26 -0.13
N ILE A 488 -8.27 -13.67 -0.42
CA ILE A 488 -9.00 -14.74 0.28
C ILE A 488 -9.11 -15.97 -0.62
N SER A 489 -8.76 -17.12 -0.05
CA SER A 489 -9.00 -18.46 -0.57
C SER A 489 -9.41 -19.40 0.57
N GLY A 490 -9.66 -20.67 0.26
CA GLY A 490 -9.98 -21.69 1.26
C GLY A 490 -11.11 -22.61 0.84
N THR A 491 -11.67 -23.34 1.80
CA THR A 491 -12.72 -24.34 1.58
C THR A 491 -13.84 -24.20 2.60
N ILE A 492 -15.07 -24.12 2.09
CA ILE A 492 -16.30 -24.08 2.85
C ILE A 492 -17.19 -25.24 2.38
N PRO A 493 -17.57 -26.19 3.26
CA PRO A 493 -18.48 -27.27 2.89
C PRO A 493 -19.79 -26.69 2.37
N ASN A 494 -20.10 -26.95 1.10
CA ASN A 494 -21.28 -26.44 0.41
C ASN A 494 -22.10 -27.54 -0.29
N THR A 495 -21.64 -28.78 -0.21
CA THR A 495 -22.39 -29.92 -0.68
C THR A 495 -23.37 -30.31 0.42
N ASN A 496 -24.66 -30.08 0.15
CA ASN A 496 -25.62 -31.05 0.62
C ASN A 496 -25.30 -32.34 -0.15
N LEU A 497 -25.24 -33.48 0.51
CA LEU A 497 -25.47 -34.77 -0.14
C LEU A 497 -26.89 -34.70 -0.71
N ASN A 498 -27.05 -34.05 -1.87
CA ASN A 498 -28.22 -34.17 -2.70
C ASN A 498 -28.18 -35.60 -3.21
N THR A 499 -28.69 -36.54 -2.40
CA THR A 499 -29.44 -37.63 -2.99
C THR A 499 -30.51 -36.91 -3.80
N LEU A 500 -30.33 -36.85 -5.11
CA LEU A 500 -31.38 -36.46 -6.01
C LEU A 500 -32.52 -37.45 -5.75
N SER A 501 -33.43 -37.10 -4.86
CA SER A 501 -34.75 -37.70 -4.78
C SER A 501 -35.46 -37.23 -6.05
N PHE A 502 -35.12 -37.86 -7.17
CA PHE A 502 -35.90 -37.70 -8.37
C PHE A 502 -37.10 -38.62 -8.25
N ASP A 503 -38.26 -37.96 -8.32
CA ASP A 503 -39.55 -38.59 -8.34
C ASP A 503 -39.61 -39.76 -9.33
N LYS A 504 -39.96 -40.87 -8.70
CA LYS A 504 -40.55 -42.10 -9.23
C LYS A 504 -41.46 -41.84 -10.44
N ASN A 505 -40.94 -42.14 -11.63
CA ASN A 505 -41.76 -42.45 -12.81
C ASN A 505 -41.39 -43.81 -13.43
N LEU A 506 -40.70 -44.67 -12.67
CA LEU A 506 -40.55 -46.09 -13.00
C LEU A 506 -41.36 -46.90 -12.00
N ASN A 507 -42.21 -47.79 -12.49
CA ASN A 507 -42.90 -48.78 -11.67
C ASN A 507 -41.92 -49.90 -11.31
N PHE A 508 -40.96 -49.56 -10.45
CA PHE A 508 -40.00 -50.48 -9.88
C PHE A 508 -40.35 -50.79 -8.41
N VAL A 509 -40.70 -52.04 -8.13
CA VAL A 509 -41.13 -52.47 -6.79
C VAL A 509 -40.26 -53.63 -6.33
N ILE A 510 -39.75 -53.56 -5.09
CA ILE A 510 -39.02 -54.64 -4.42
C ILE A 510 -39.85 -55.09 -3.21
N TYR A 511 -40.21 -56.37 -3.15
CA TYR A 511 -40.94 -56.94 -2.00
C TYR A 511 -40.65 -58.44 -1.80
N PRO A 512 -40.68 -58.95 -0.56
CA PRO A 512 -40.71 -58.17 0.67
C PRO A 512 -39.41 -57.38 0.84
N ASN A 513 -39.50 -56.19 1.41
CA ASN A 513 -38.36 -55.36 1.74
C ASN A 513 -38.67 -54.67 3.09
N PRO A 514 -38.06 -55.12 4.22
CA PRO A 514 -36.91 -56.03 4.31
C PRO A 514 -37.19 -57.51 3.98
N SER A 515 -36.15 -58.29 3.64
CA SER A 515 -36.22 -59.74 3.40
C SER A 515 -35.09 -60.54 4.05
N ASN A 516 -35.33 -61.82 4.32
CA ASN A 516 -34.36 -62.79 4.85
C ASN A 516 -33.83 -63.80 3.82
N LYS A 517 -34.49 -63.96 2.67
CA LYS A 517 -34.17 -65.07 1.74
C LYS A 517 -34.28 -64.66 0.29
N ILE A 518 -35.41 -64.09 -0.08
CA ILE A 518 -35.71 -63.73 -1.46
C ILE A 518 -36.32 -62.33 -1.53
N ILE A 519 -35.98 -61.58 -2.56
CA ILE A 519 -36.72 -60.39 -2.95
C ILE A 519 -37.33 -60.63 -4.33
N THR A 520 -38.56 -60.20 -4.51
CA THR A 520 -39.23 -60.10 -5.81
C THR A 520 -39.08 -58.70 -6.33
N ILE A 521 -38.71 -58.58 -7.60
CA ILE A 521 -38.50 -57.34 -8.32
C ILE A 521 -39.53 -57.30 -9.44
N LYS A 522 -40.30 -56.20 -9.49
CA LYS A 522 -41.21 -55.91 -10.59
C LYS A 522 -40.80 -54.58 -11.21
N SER A 523 -40.51 -54.57 -12.50
CA SER A 523 -40.14 -53.39 -13.29
C SER A 523 -41.12 -53.22 -14.45
N ASP A 524 -41.31 -52.00 -14.95
CA ASP A 524 -42.05 -51.71 -16.19
C ASP A 524 -41.21 -51.83 -17.46
N HIS A 525 -39.91 -52.10 -17.33
CA HIS A 525 -38.98 -52.24 -18.44
C HIS A 525 -37.93 -53.33 -18.19
N ASP A 526 -37.33 -53.82 -19.29
CA ASP A 526 -36.21 -54.75 -19.23
C ASP A 526 -34.96 -54.02 -18.72
N ALA A 527 -34.26 -54.62 -17.77
CA ALA A 527 -33.12 -53.99 -17.13
C ALA A 527 -32.00 -54.98 -16.80
N THR A 528 -30.77 -54.48 -16.78
CA THR A 528 -29.62 -55.20 -16.21
C THR A 528 -29.25 -54.51 -14.89
N LEU A 529 -29.52 -55.19 -13.79
CA LEU A 529 -29.34 -54.68 -12.44
C LEU A 529 -28.01 -55.17 -11.85
N ASN A 530 -27.28 -54.27 -11.21
CA ASN A 530 -26.12 -54.59 -10.37
C ASN A 530 -26.56 -54.57 -8.90
N LEU A 531 -26.31 -55.66 -8.19
CA LEU A 531 -26.41 -55.70 -6.73
C LEU A 531 -25.12 -55.14 -6.14
N ILE A 532 -25.21 -54.05 -5.37
CA ILE A 532 -24.07 -53.34 -4.80
C ILE A 532 -24.18 -53.22 -3.27
N THR A 533 -23.04 -53.27 -2.59
CA THR A 533 -22.91 -52.99 -1.15
C THR A 533 -23.01 -51.48 -0.86
N ILE A 534 -23.15 -51.10 0.41
CA ILE A 534 -23.10 -49.68 0.84
C ILE A 534 -21.77 -48.96 0.50
N LEU A 535 -20.70 -49.72 0.27
CA LEU A 535 -19.38 -49.19 -0.13
C LEU A 535 -19.22 -49.14 -1.66
N GLY A 536 -20.28 -49.37 -2.43
CA GLY A 536 -20.26 -49.31 -3.90
C GLY A 536 -19.66 -50.54 -4.60
N LYS A 537 -19.26 -51.58 -3.86
CA LYS A 537 -18.77 -52.85 -4.46
C LYS A 537 -19.93 -53.63 -5.07
N THR A 538 -19.83 -53.94 -6.37
CA THR A 538 -20.72 -54.88 -7.07
C THR A 538 -20.51 -56.32 -6.60
N ILE A 539 -21.60 -56.96 -6.20
CA ILE A 539 -21.65 -58.35 -5.75
C ILE A 539 -21.97 -59.25 -6.94
N THR A 540 -23.01 -58.90 -7.69
CA THR A 540 -23.44 -59.64 -8.88
C THR A 540 -24.28 -58.77 -9.80
N THR A 541 -24.47 -59.23 -11.02
CA THR A 541 -25.25 -58.55 -12.06
C THR A 541 -26.26 -59.55 -12.64
N PHE A 542 -27.51 -59.14 -12.77
CA PHE A 542 -28.59 -59.99 -13.27
C PHE A 542 -29.58 -59.18 -14.12
N LYS A 543 -30.37 -59.88 -14.93
CA LYS A 543 -31.38 -59.25 -15.79
C LYS A 543 -32.77 -59.42 -15.19
N VAL A 544 -33.59 -58.40 -15.34
CA VAL A 544 -35.03 -58.42 -15.05
C VAL A 544 -35.81 -58.07 -16.30
N LYS A 545 -37.03 -58.58 -16.42
CA LYS A 545 -37.91 -58.37 -17.56
C LYS A 545 -39.07 -57.45 -17.23
N ALA A 546 -39.47 -56.65 -18.20
CA ALA A 546 -40.61 -55.75 -18.12
C ALA A 546 -41.89 -56.53 -17.77
N ASN A 547 -42.62 -56.03 -16.78
CA ASN A 547 -43.94 -56.50 -16.35
C ASN A 547 -44.00 -57.97 -15.90
N VAL A 548 -42.86 -58.56 -15.49
CA VAL A 548 -42.76 -59.88 -14.88
C VAL A 548 -42.22 -59.74 -13.45
N GLU A 549 -42.55 -60.69 -12.59
CA GLU A 549 -41.94 -60.80 -11.25
C GLU A 549 -40.64 -61.62 -11.33
N ASP A 550 -39.51 -60.96 -11.17
CA ASP A 550 -38.19 -61.59 -11.10
C ASP A 550 -37.76 -61.83 -9.65
N ILE A 551 -37.22 -63.01 -9.35
CA ILE A 551 -36.84 -63.39 -7.99
C ILE A 551 -35.32 -63.39 -7.85
N LEU A 552 -34.82 -62.69 -6.83
CA LEU A 552 -33.42 -62.72 -6.43
C LEU A 552 -33.26 -63.38 -5.06
N ASN A 553 -32.43 -64.42 -4.99
CA ASN A 553 -32.01 -65.02 -3.72
C ASN A 553 -30.93 -64.16 -3.04
N VAL A 554 -31.21 -63.71 -1.82
CA VAL A 554 -30.36 -62.86 -0.97
C VAL A 554 -29.95 -63.56 0.32
N GLU A 555 -30.23 -64.86 0.46
CA GLU A 555 -29.95 -65.62 1.69
C GLU A 555 -28.46 -65.62 2.05
N ASN A 556 -27.58 -65.64 1.03
CA ASN A 556 -26.13 -65.63 1.18
C ASN A 556 -25.53 -64.25 1.50
N LEU A 557 -26.33 -63.19 1.54
CA LEU A 557 -25.88 -61.85 1.94
C LEU A 557 -25.92 -61.71 3.47
N SER A 558 -24.94 -60.99 4.03
CA SER A 558 -24.97 -60.57 5.43
C SER A 558 -26.14 -59.62 5.71
N SER A 559 -26.58 -59.52 6.97
CA SER A 559 -27.55 -58.51 7.38
C SER A 559 -27.02 -57.10 7.07
N GLY A 560 -27.83 -56.26 6.43
CA GLY A 560 -27.39 -54.93 6.01
C GLY A 560 -28.25 -54.29 4.92
N ILE A 561 -27.82 -53.10 4.52
CA ILE A 561 -28.43 -52.34 3.42
C ILE A 561 -27.69 -52.66 2.13
N TYR A 562 -28.45 -52.93 1.07
CA TYR A 562 -27.94 -53.16 -0.27
C TYR A 562 -28.70 -52.31 -1.27
N PHE A 563 -28.08 -52.07 -2.43
CA PHE A 563 -28.72 -51.38 -3.53
C PHE A 563 -28.74 -52.23 -4.79
N LEU A 564 -29.78 -52.07 -5.60
CA LEU A 564 -29.83 -52.51 -6.98
C LEU A 564 -29.63 -51.27 -7.84
N SER A 565 -28.74 -51.30 -8.82
CA SER A 565 -28.47 -50.15 -9.69
C SER A 565 -28.51 -50.51 -11.17
N GLU A 566 -28.99 -49.60 -12.00
CA GLU A 566 -29.08 -49.77 -13.44
C GLU A 566 -28.73 -48.49 -14.20
N MET A 567 -28.38 -48.63 -15.48
CA MET A 567 -28.31 -47.51 -16.41
C MET A 567 -29.57 -47.51 -17.28
N HIS A 568 -30.44 -46.52 -17.10
CA HIS A 568 -31.66 -46.33 -17.88
C HIS A 568 -31.65 -44.95 -18.54
N GLU A 569 -31.85 -44.89 -19.86
CA GLU A 569 -31.79 -43.64 -20.64
C GLU A 569 -30.52 -42.78 -20.37
N GLY A 570 -29.38 -43.45 -20.21
CA GLY A 570 -28.09 -42.78 -19.95
C GLY A 570 -27.91 -42.27 -18.51
N LYS A 571 -28.80 -42.61 -17.58
CA LYS A 571 -28.75 -42.21 -16.17
C LYS A 571 -28.59 -43.42 -15.24
N LEU A 572 -27.85 -43.25 -14.17
CA LEU A 572 -27.73 -44.25 -13.10
C LEU A 572 -28.93 -44.13 -12.15
N ILE A 573 -29.69 -45.21 -12.01
CA ILE A 573 -30.83 -45.33 -11.09
C ILE A 573 -30.47 -46.34 -10.01
N THR A 574 -30.87 -46.07 -8.77
CA THR A 574 -30.58 -46.95 -7.61
C THR A 574 -31.83 -47.21 -6.77
N TYR A 575 -32.01 -48.47 -6.35
CA TYR A 575 -33.12 -48.93 -5.52
C TYR A 575 -32.57 -49.60 -4.27
N LYS A 576 -33.11 -49.25 -3.10
CA LYS A 576 -32.65 -49.76 -1.81
C LYS A 576 -33.46 -50.98 -1.35
N PHE A 577 -32.78 -52.01 -0.85
CA PHE A 577 -33.43 -53.03 -0.02
C PHE A 577 -32.62 -53.37 1.23
N VAL A 578 -33.30 -53.94 2.22
CA VAL A 578 -32.71 -54.35 3.50
C VAL A 578 -32.73 -55.86 3.60
N ARG A 579 -31.54 -56.46 3.71
CA ARG A 579 -31.35 -57.85 4.13
C ARG A 579 -31.35 -57.86 5.65
N LYS A 580 -32.32 -58.56 6.24
CA LYS A 580 -32.40 -58.70 7.70
C LYS A 580 -31.39 -59.69 8.24
#